data_AF-A0A7Y0U032-F1
#
_entry.id   AF-A0A7Y0U032-F1
#
_cell.length_a   1.000
_cell.length_b   1.000
_cell.length_c   1.000
_cell.angle_alpha   90.00
_cell.angle_beta   90.00
_cell.angle_gamma   90.00
#
_symmetry.space_group_name_H-M   'P 1'
#
loop_
_entity.id
_entity.type
_entity.pdbx_description
1 polymer ?
#
loop_
_entity_poly.entity_id
_entity_poly.type
_entity_poly.pdbx_seq_one_letter_code
_entity_poly.pdbx_strand_id
1 'polypeptide(L)'
;MQQYGFESVNSNTNTAKKFAIPGKKVDVTYMLKKLEERGLISTEERKHLERDVRNRNQIVDKISDLKGPGLALNAAYKMRDGVLLPNGILTLTDDPRKVQRLSQLTANEVKIIETAEGSDMGIGQVGMLATTVSISKEQGIISGELGLKDFSMLKSWFEHNGKPGTTELIESQQMLKRLYDELSDRSREI
;
A
#
# COMPACT_ATOMS: atom_id res chain seq x y z
N MET A 1 -57.69 10.90 4.61
CA MET A 1 -56.47 10.18 5.01
C MET A 1 -55.60 10.05 3.77
N GLN A 2 -54.42 10.67 3.77
CA GLN A 2 -53.46 10.60 2.66
C GLN A 2 -52.67 9.29 2.80
N GLN A 3 -52.72 8.43 1.78
CA GLN A 3 -51.81 7.29 1.64
C GLN A 3 -50.54 7.79 0.95
N TYR A 4 -49.44 7.84 1.70
CA TYR A 4 -48.11 7.98 1.14
C TYR A 4 -47.74 6.67 0.43
N GLY A 5 -47.73 6.69 -0.90
CA GLY A 5 -47.10 5.66 -1.70
C GLY A 5 -45.59 5.79 -1.54
N PHE A 6 -44.97 4.81 -0.86
CA PHE A 6 -43.52 4.62 -0.93
C PHE A 6 -43.19 4.14 -2.35
N GLU A 7 -42.66 5.04 -3.17
CA GLU A 7 -41.91 4.67 -4.36
C GLU A 7 -40.77 3.76 -3.90
N SER A 8 -40.77 2.50 -4.37
CA SER A 8 -39.62 1.64 -4.18
C SER A 8 -38.47 2.27 -4.95
N VAL A 9 -37.52 2.84 -4.22
CA VAL A 9 -36.22 3.21 -4.76
C VAL A 9 -35.63 1.91 -5.27
N ASN A 10 -35.70 1.75 -6.59
CA ASN A 10 -35.10 0.66 -7.33
C ASN A 10 -33.59 0.83 -7.14
N SER A 11 -33.05 0.22 -6.09
CA SER A 11 -31.63 0.11 -5.87
C SER A 11 -31.10 -0.79 -6.97
N ASN A 12 -30.78 -0.17 -8.10
CA ASN A 12 -29.83 -0.71 -9.06
C ASN A 12 -28.48 -0.83 -8.34
N THR A 13 -28.37 -1.81 -7.45
CA THR A 13 -27.10 -2.39 -7.03
C THR A 13 -26.60 -3.24 -8.19
N ASN A 14 -26.29 -2.57 -9.31
CA ASN A 14 -25.18 -2.96 -10.16
C ASN A 14 -23.89 -2.69 -9.38
N THR A 15 -23.72 -3.35 -8.23
CA THR A 15 -22.41 -3.75 -7.74
C THR A 15 -21.96 -4.85 -8.68
N ALA A 16 -21.64 -4.46 -9.92
CA ALA A 16 -20.79 -5.23 -10.78
C ALA A 16 -19.64 -5.70 -9.87
N LYS A 17 -19.52 -7.02 -9.69
CA LYS A 17 -18.36 -7.64 -9.07
C LYS A 17 -17.17 -7.12 -9.87
N LYS A 18 -16.58 -5.99 -9.43
CA LYS A 18 -15.30 -5.50 -9.92
C LYS A 18 -14.32 -6.55 -9.43
N PHE A 19 -14.16 -7.59 -10.24
CA PHE A 19 -13.10 -8.56 -10.09
C PHE A 19 -11.82 -7.73 -9.95
N ALA A 20 -11.10 -7.95 -8.86
CA ALA A 20 -9.85 -7.26 -8.59
C ALA A 20 -8.97 -7.38 -9.84
N ILE A 21 -8.45 -6.26 -10.33
CA ILE A 21 -7.52 -6.30 -11.46
C ILE A 21 -6.34 -7.17 -11.00
N PRO A 22 -6.10 -8.33 -11.64
CA PRO A 22 -5.06 -9.24 -11.19
C PRO A 22 -3.73 -8.51 -11.28
N GLY A 23 -3.02 -8.42 -10.16
CA GLY A 23 -1.70 -7.81 -10.18
C GLY A 23 -0.72 -8.66 -10.98
N LYS A 24 0.42 -8.07 -11.32
CA LYS A 24 1.45 -8.70 -12.15
C LYS A 24 2.71 -9.02 -11.36
N LYS A 25 3.46 -10.02 -11.83
CA LYS A 25 4.81 -10.25 -11.34
C LYS A 25 5.74 -9.16 -11.85
N VAL A 26 6.66 -8.73 -11.00
CA VAL A 26 7.68 -7.74 -11.36
C VAL A 26 8.86 -8.43 -12.03
N ASP A 27 9.50 -7.72 -12.96
CA ASP A 27 10.73 -8.17 -13.61
C ASP A 27 11.98 -7.73 -12.84
N VAL A 28 13.14 -8.27 -13.22
CA VAL A 28 14.42 -7.98 -12.55
C VAL A 28 14.75 -6.49 -12.61
N THR A 29 14.47 -5.83 -13.73
CA THR A 29 14.74 -4.40 -13.92
C THR A 29 13.97 -3.55 -12.91
N TYR A 30 12.68 -3.82 -12.73
CA TYR A 30 11.86 -3.18 -11.70
C TYR A 30 12.42 -3.43 -10.30
N MET A 31 12.76 -4.67 -9.99
CA MET A 31 13.27 -5.04 -8.66
C MET A 31 14.57 -4.29 -8.33
N LEU A 32 15.53 -4.29 -9.25
CA LEU A 32 16.82 -3.63 -9.07
C LEU A 32 16.67 -2.11 -8.99
N LYS A 33 15.81 -1.52 -9.82
CA LYS A 33 15.49 -0.10 -9.75
C LYS A 33 14.90 0.27 -8.39
N LYS A 34 13.97 -0.54 -7.86
CA LYS A 34 13.35 -0.29 -6.56
C LYS A 34 14.30 -0.44 -5.39
N LEU A 35 15.26 -1.37 -5.47
CA LEU A 35 16.32 -1.48 -4.45
C LEU A 35 17.22 -0.23 -4.46
N GLU A 36 17.55 0.32 -5.63
CA GLU A 36 18.35 1.54 -5.77
C GLU A 36 17.60 2.78 -5.31
N GLU A 37 16.35 2.99 -5.78
CA GLU A 37 15.49 4.13 -5.38
C GLU A 37 15.34 4.22 -3.85
N ARG A 38 15.48 3.09 -3.14
CA ARG A 38 15.38 3.00 -1.69
C ARG A 38 16.73 3.04 -0.96
N GLY A 39 17.83 3.24 -1.67
CA GLY A 39 19.18 3.24 -1.10
C GLY A 39 19.62 1.90 -0.51
N LEU A 40 18.92 0.80 -0.84
CA LEU A 40 19.27 -0.55 -0.35
C LEU A 40 20.46 -1.13 -1.12
N ILE A 41 20.65 -0.67 -2.36
CA ILE A 41 21.84 -0.87 -3.18
C ILE A 41 22.23 0.47 -3.80
N SER A 42 23.52 0.63 -4.10
CA SER A 42 24.04 1.76 -4.86
C SER A 42 23.85 1.58 -6.37
N THR A 43 24.03 2.65 -7.12
CA THR A 43 24.00 2.62 -8.60
C THR A 43 25.02 1.65 -9.20
N GLU A 44 26.23 1.56 -8.63
CA GLU A 44 27.26 0.65 -9.12
C GLU A 44 26.92 -0.81 -8.81
N GLU A 45 26.36 -1.08 -7.63
CA GLU A 45 25.82 -2.40 -7.28
C GLU A 45 24.67 -2.80 -8.19
N ARG A 46 23.75 -1.87 -8.51
CA ARG A 46 22.69 -2.11 -9.50
C ARG A 46 23.27 -2.53 -10.86
N LYS A 47 24.22 -1.76 -11.39
CA LYS A 47 24.87 -2.05 -12.68
C LYS A 47 25.60 -3.39 -12.69
N HIS A 48 26.16 -3.80 -11.55
CA HIS A 48 26.78 -5.11 -11.41
C HIS A 48 25.72 -6.22 -11.45
N LEU A 49 24.64 -6.07 -10.67
CA LEU A 49 23.54 -7.03 -10.62
C LEU A 49 22.79 -7.16 -11.95
N GLU A 50 22.65 -6.08 -12.73
CA GLU A 50 22.03 -6.11 -14.07
C GLU A 50 22.78 -7.00 -15.07
N ARG A 51 24.09 -7.20 -14.88
CA ARG A 51 24.91 -8.08 -15.73
C ARG A 51 24.77 -9.56 -15.33
N ASP A 52 24.52 -9.82 -14.05
CA ASP A 52 24.64 -11.14 -13.44
C ASP A 52 23.30 -11.81 -13.13
N VAL A 53 22.24 -11.03 -12.92
CA VAL A 53 20.88 -11.53 -12.62
C VAL A 53 20.09 -11.68 -13.91
N ARG A 54 19.83 -12.93 -14.34
CA ARG A 54 19.13 -13.22 -15.59
C ARG A 54 17.63 -13.39 -15.43
N ASN A 55 17.16 -13.70 -14.23
CA ASN A 55 15.75 -13.82 -13.92
C ASN A 55 15.49 -13.54 -12.43
N ARG A 56 14.21 -13.31 -12.09
CA ARG A 56 13.79 -12.95 -10.74
C ARG A 56 14.14 -13.98 -9.66
N ASN A 57 14.31 -15.26 -10.01
CA ASN A 57 14.55 -16.29 -9.00
C ASN A 57 15.98 -16.19 -8.44
N GLN A 58 16.92 -15.65 -9.22
CA GLN A 58 18.33 -15.48 -8.85
C GLN A 58 18.58 -14.24 -8.00
N ILE A 59 17.67 -13.26 -8.00
CA ILE A 59 17.94 -11.95 -7.39
C ILE A 59 18.09 -12.02 -5.87
N VAL A 60 17.37 -12.95 -5.23
CA VAL A 60 17.45 -13.15 -3.79
C VAL A 60 18.84 -13.63 -3.40
N ASP A 61 19.34 -14.66 -4.07
CA ASP A 61 20.66 -15.23 -3.80
C ASP A 61 21.75 -14.20 -4.09
N LYS A 62 21.66 -13.48 -5.22
CA LYS A 62 22.63 -12.44 -5.58
C LYS A 62 22.64 -11.24 -4.64
N ILE A 63 21.48 -10.84 -4.10
CA ILE A 63 21.42 -9.81 -3.07
C ILE A 63 21.96 -10.34 -1.74
N SER A 64 21.70 -11.61 -1.41
CA SER A 64 22.26 -12.25 -0.21
C SER A 64 23.79 -12.29 -0.26
N ASP A 65 24.37 -12.66 -1.41
CA ASP A 65 25.82 -12.69 -1.62
C ASP A 65 26.45 -11.29 -1.47
N LEU A 66 25.75 -10.25 -1.95
CA LEU A 66 26.26 -8.88 -1.97
C LEU A 66 26.08 -8.15 -0.62
N LYS A 67 24.92 -8.30 0.02
CA LYS A 67 24.50 -7.49 1.18
C LYS A 67 24.37 -8.30 2.47
N GLY A 68 24.39 -9.62 2.39
CA GLY A 68 24.06 -10.49 3.51
C GLY A 68 22.59 -10.39 3.94
N PRO A 69 22.26 -10.91 5.14
CA PRO A 69 20.93 -10.77 5.71
C PRO A 69 20.62 -9.30 6.04
N GLY A 70 19.41 -8.84 5.76
CA GLY A 70 18.99 -7.49 6.07
C GLY A 70 17.85 -6.96 5.20
N LEU A 71 17.68 -5.64 5.21
CA LEU A 71 16.59 -4.95 4.52
C LEU A 71 16.61 -5.19 3.01
N ALA A 72 17.79 -5.16 2.37
CA ALA A 72 17.94 -5.41 0.94
C ALA A 72 17.51 -6.83 0.55
N LEU A 73 17.92 -7.83 1.33
CA LEU A 73 17.55 -9.23 1.09
C LEU A 73 16.05 -9.46 1.30
N ASN A 74 15.49 -8.95 2.41
CA ASN A 74 14.05 -9.00 2.68
C ASN A 74 13.25 -8.34 1.55
N ALA A 75 13.78 -7.24 1.02
CA ALA A 75 13.21 -6.53 -0.10
C ALA A 75 13.16 -7.38 -1.38
N ALA A 76 14.29 -7.99 -1.73
CA ALA A 76 14.38 -8.88 -2.88
C ALA A 76 13.42 -10.08 -2.78
N TYR A 77 13.34 -10.72 -1.60
CA TYR A 77 12.41 -11.83 -1.34
C TYR A 77 10.96 -11.45 -1.63
N LYS A 78 10.52 -10.35 -1.00
CA LYS A 78 9.15 -9.87 -1.11
C LYS A 78 8.81 -9.46 -2.54
N MET A 79 9.76 -8.92 -3.31
CA MET A 79 9.54 -8.61 -4.72
C MET A 79 9.50 -9.83 -5.63
N ARG A 80 10.30 -10.86 -5.35
CA ARG A 80 10.29 -12.11 -6.10
C ARG A 80 8.92 -12.80 -5.99
N ASP A 81 8.41 -12.88 -4.75
CA ASP A 81 7.22 -13.65 -4.42
C ASP A 81 5.94 -12.82 -4.47
N GLY A 82 6.04 -11.50 -4.39
CA GLY A 82 4.91 -10.57 -4.43
C GLY A 82 4.26 -10.41 -5.79
N VAL A 83 3.15 -9.68 -5.77
CA VAL A 83 2.36 -9.30 -6.94
C VAL A 83 2.13 -7.80 -6.88
N LEU A 84 2.47 -7.09 -7.96
CA LEU A 84 2.32 -5.65 -8.10
C LEU A 84 0.93 -5.32 -8.64
N LEU A 85 0.16 -4.61 -7.84
CA LEU A 85 -1.15 -4.10 -8.23
C LEU A 85 -1.00 -2.86 -9.14
N PRO A 86 -2.00 -2.55 -9.98
CA PRO A 86 -1.93 -1.41 -10.91
C PRO A 86 -1.71 -0.04 -10.23
N ASN A 87 -2.08 0.08 -8.96
CA ASN A 87 -1.90 1.29 -8.16
C ASN A 87 -0.53 1.40 -7.49
N GLY A 88 0.38 0.45 -7.70
CA GLY A 88 1.75 0.50 -7.20
C GLY A 88 2.02 -0.33 -5.94
N ILE A 89 0.99 -0.90 -5.31
CA ILE A 89 1.16 -1.74 -4.11
C ILE A 89 1.77 -3.09 -4.50
N LEU A 90 2.84 -3.49 -3.82
CA LEU A 90 3.36 -4.86 -3.91
C LEU A 90 2.88 -5.69 -2.73
N THR A 91 2.01 -6.66 -2.99
CA THR A 91 1.43 -7.51 -1.94
C THR A 91 1.92 -8.95 -2.04
N LEU A 92 2.14 -9.57 -0.88
CA LEU A 92 2.37 -11.02 -0.76
C LEU A 92 1.07 -11.80 -0.51
N THR A 93 -0.05 -11.11 -0.31
CA THR A 93 -1.32 -11.80 -0.04
C THR A 93 -1.92 -12.37 -1.32
N ASP A 94 -2.39 -13.60 -1.23
CA ASP A 94 -3.18 -14.30 -2.25
C ASP A 94 -4.69 -14.21 -1.98
N ASP A 95 -5.11 -13.66 -0.84
CA ASP A 95 -6.51 -13.44 -0.47
C ASP A 95 -7.19 -12.48 -1.46
N PRO A 96 -8.15 -12.96 -2.27
CA PRO A 96 -8.80 -12.13 -3.29
C PRO A 96 -9.52 -10.90 -2.71
N ARG A 97 -10.06 -10.99 -1.49
CA ARG A 97 -10.73 -9.86 -0.84
C ARG A 97 -9.75 -8.82 -0.37
N LYS A 98 -8.57 -9.21 0.11
CA LYS A 98 -7.52 -8.25 0.47
C LYS A 98 -6.95 -7.57 -0.78
N VAL A 99 -6.69 -8.33 -1.83
CA VAL A 99 -6.25 -7.79 -3.12
C VAL A 99 -7.29 -6.82 -3.69
N GLN A 100 -8.57 -7.19 -3.64
CA GLN A 100 -9.67 -6.32 -4.09
C GLN A 100 -9.71 -5.00 -3.31
N ARG A 101 -9.65 -5.05 -1.97
CA ARG A 101 -9.64 -3.85 -1.11
C ARG A 101 -8.47 -2.94 -1.45
N LEU A 102 -7.27 -3.49 -1.55
CA LEU A 102 -6.07 -2.70 -1.84
C LEU A 102 -6.09 -2.08 -3.22
N SER A 103 -6.71 -2.75 -4.20
CA SER A 103 -6.89 -2.22 -5.55
C SER A 103 -7.84 -1.01 -5.61
N GLN A 104 -8.57 -0.70 -4.53
CA GLN A 104 -9.42 0.50 -4.45
C GLN A 104 -8.62 1.78 -4.19
N LEU A 105 -7.38 1.68 -3.69
CA LEU A 105 -6.53 2.84 -3.48
C LEU A 105 -6.02 3.39 -4.81
N THR A 106 -5.98 4.72 -4.94
CA THR A 106 -5.35 5.36 -6.11
C THR A 106 -3.84 5.35 -5.98
N ALA A 107 -3.11 5.49 -7.10
CA ALA A 107 -1.65 5.57 -7.06
C ALA A 107 -1.13 6.77 -6.25
N ASN A 108 -1.88 7.88 -6.23
CA ASN A 108 -1.56 9.05 -5.42
C ASN A 108 -1.73 8.74 -3.92
N GLU A 109 -2.80 8.05 -3.54
CA GLU A 109 -3.01 7.63 -2.14
C GLU A 109 -1.92 6.68 -1.68
N VAL A 110 -1.55 5.70 -2.50
CA VAL A 110 -0.44 4.80 -2.20
C VAL A 110 0.83 5.61 -1.92
N LYS A 111 1.21 6.54 -2.81
CA LYS A 111 2.40 7.37 -2.63
C LYS A 111 2.37 8.20 -1.33
N ILE A 112 1.24 8.82 -1.01
CA ILE A 112 1.09 9.62 0.22
C ILE A 112 1.30 8.72 1.45
N ILE A 113 0.69 7.52 1.45
CA ILE A 113 0.79 6.63 2.59
C ILE A 113 2.20 6.02 2.71
N GLU A 114 2.86 5.73 1.58
CA GLU A 114 4.28 5.33 1.55
C GLU A 114 5.20 6.37 2.22
N THR A 115 5.01 7.65 1.90
CA THR A 115 5.73 8.74 2.57
C THR A 115 5.46 8.78 4.07
N ALA A 116 4.18 8.63 4.46
CA ALA A 116 3.76 8.71 5.87
C ALA A 116 4.30 7.55 6.73
N GLU A 117 4.30 6.32 6.21
CA GLU A 117 4.87 5.17 6.91
C GLU A 117 6.40 5.28 7.04
N GLY A 118 7.04 6.13 6.23
CA GLY A 118 8.51 6.16 6.11
C GLY A 118 9.03 4.86 5.51
N SER A 119 8.15 4.11 4.85
CA SER A 119 8.42 2.86 4.17
C SER A 119 7.55 2.77 2.95
N ASP A 120 8.17 2.60 1.78
CA ASP A 120 7.42 2.33 0.57
C ASP A 120 6.77 0.92 0.67
N MET A 121 5.45 0.89 0.83
CA MET A 121 4.53 -0.25 0.66
C MET A 121 4.81 -1.14 -0.55
N GLY A 122 5.59 -0.67 -1.52
CA GLY A 122 6.02 -1.42 -2.69
C GLY A 122 6.93 -2.63 -2.44
N ILE A 123 7.03 -3.19 -1.23
CA ILE A 123 7.74 -4.45 -0.97
C ILE A 123 6.95 -5.31 0.04
N GLY A 124 6.05 -6.14 -0.49
CA GLY A 124 5.39 -7.30 0.13
C GLY A 124 4.56 -7.07 1.40
N GLN A 125 4.62 -5.89 1.99
CA GLN A 125 3.88 -5.48 3.17
C GLN A 125 2.83 -4.48 2.74
N VAL A 126 1.59 -4.93 2.85
CA VAL A 126 0.47 -4.01 2.96
C VAL A 126 0.65 -3.34 4.31
N GLY A 127 1.10 -2.09 4.29
CA GLY A 127 1.23 -1.30 5.49
C GLY A 127 -0.09 -1.22 6.26
N MET A 128 0.02 -0.94 7.54
CA MET A 128 -1.14 -0.81 8.40
C MET A 128 -2.04 0.34 7.94
N LEU A 129 -1.46 1.47 7.49
CA LEU A 129 -2.25 2.60 6.99
C LEU A 129 -2.96 2.27 5.67
N ALA A 130 -2.31 1.61 4.70
CA ALA A 130 -2.99 1.22 3.46
C ALA A 130 -4.14 0.24 3.71
N THR A 131 -3.93 -0.72 4.62
CA THR A 131 -4.98 -1.65 5.02
C THR A 131 -6.16 -0.87 5.60
N THR A 132 -5.91 0.04 6.55
CA THR A 132 -6.96 0.82 7.19
C THR A 132 -7.68 1.74 6.20
N VAL A 133 -6.96 2.46 5.33
CA VAL A 133 -7.58 3.31 4.30
C VAL A 133 -8.43 2.49 3.34
N SER A 134 -7.96 1.30 2.94
CA SER A 134 -8.72 0.43 2.04
C SER A 134 -10.02 -0.11 2.69
N ILE A 135 -9.97 -0.45 3.98
CA ILE A 135 -11.16 -0.89 4.75
C ILE A 135 -12.14 0.27 4.91
N SER A 136 -11.65 1.46 5.25
CA SER A 136 -12.49 2.66 5.41
C SER A 136 -13.19 3.05 4.10
N LYS A 137 -12.53 2.87 2.95
CA LYS A 137 -13.16 3.07 1.63
C LYS A 137 -14.22 2.01 1.32
N GLU A 138 -13.92 0.74 1.58
CA GLU A 138 -14.90 -0.35 1.38
C GLU A 138 -16.16 -0.14 2.22
N GLN A 139 -16.02 0.37 3.45
CA GLN A 139 -17.12 0.68 4.36
C GLN A 139 -17.84 2.00 4.03
N GLY A 140 -17.40 2.75 3.02
CA GLY A 140 -17.98 4.04 2.64
C GLY A 140 -17.70 5.17 3.63
N ILE A 141 -16.77 4.97 4.57
CA ILE A 141 -16.36 5.98 5.55
C ILE A 141 -15.56 7.08 4.85
N ILE A 142 -14.60 6.69 4.00
CA ILE A 142 -13.85 7.59 3.13
C ILE A 142 -14.48 7.52 1.74
N SER A 143 -14.88 8.67 1.23
CA SER A 143 -15.39 8.81 -0.14
C SER A 143 -14.50 9.77 -0.94
N GLY A 144 -14.12 9.35 -2.15
CA GLY A 144 -13.23 10.12 -3.01
C GLY A 144 -11.74 9.89 -2.71
N GLU A 145 -10.93 10.91 -3.00
CA GLU A 145 -9.50 10.91 -2.69
C GLU A 145 -9.26 11.20 -1.21
N LEU A 146 -8.24 10.54 -0.65
CA LEU A 146 -7.79 10.77 0.72
C LEU A 146 -7.41 12.24 0.95
N GLY A 147 -8.08 12.87 1.91
CA GLY A 147 -7.83 14.25 2.33
C GLY A 147 -7.75 14.42 3.86
N LEU A 148 -7.48 15.65 4.29
CA LEU A 148 -7.29 16.00 5.71
C LEU A 148 -8.47 15.61 6.62
N LYS A 149 -9.71 15.67 6.12
CA LYS A 149 -10.89 15.25 6.89
C LYS A 149 -10.90 13.76 7.23
N ASP A 150 -10.30 12.94 6.35
CA ASP A 150 -10.28 11.48 6.48
C ASP A 150 -9.28 11.04 7.55
N PHE A 151 -8.27 11.86 7.85
CA PHE A 151 -7.33 11.64 8.94
C PHE A 151 -8.03 11.51 10.30
N SER A 152 -8.98 12.40 10.61
CA SER A 152 -9.72 12.34 11.88
C SER A 152 -10.46 11.00 12.03
N MET A 153 -11.01 10.49 10.92
CA MET A 153 -11.67 9.19 10.89
C MET A 153 -10.68 8.02 11.05
N LEU A 154 -9.53 8.07 10.37
CA LEU A 154 -8.47 7.07 10.53
C LEU A 154 -7.96 7.04 11.98
N LYS A 155 -7.69 8.21 12.56
CA LYS A 155 -7.29 8.35 13.96
C LYS A 155 -8.31 7.71 14.90
N SER A 156 -9.60 8.03 14.74
CA SER A 156 -10.65 7.40 15.53
C SER A 156 -10.71 5.89 15.33
N TRP A 157 -10.57 5.38 14.11
CA TRP A 157 -10.55 3.93 13.87
C TRP A 157 -9.39 3.26 14.62
N PHE A 158 -8.19 3.85 14.59
CA PHE A 158 -7.03 3.34 15.32
C PHE A 158 -7.20 3.41 16.83
N GLU A 159 -7.80 4.48 17.37
CA GLU A 159 -8.11 4.59 18.79
C GLU A 159 -9.15 3.54 19.26
N HIS A 160 -10.11 3.18 18.41
CA HIS A 160 -11.15 2.21 18.74
C HIS A 160 -10.71 0.74 18.57
N ASN A 161 -9.82 0.47 17.62
CA ASN A 161 -9.37 -0.90 17.31
C ASN A 161 -7.99 -1.24 17.89
N GLY A 162 -7.18 -0.22 18.20
CA GLY A 162 -5.85 -0.39 18.77
C GLY A 162 -5.91 -0.68 20.27
N LYS A 163 -5.06 -1.61 20.73
CA LYS A 163 -4.93 -1.88 22.17
C LYS A 163 -4.12 -0.76 22.84
N PRO A 164 -4.68 -0.10 23.89
CA PRO A 164 -3.97 0.96 24.61
C PRO A 164 -2.59 0.53 25.11
N GLY A 165 -1.59 1.40 24.98
CA GLY A 165 -0.24 1.18 25.50
C GLY A 165 0.61 0.17 24.73
N THR A 166 0.13 -0.36 23.60
CA THR A 166 0.93 -1.23 22.74
C THR A 166 1.86 -0.44 21.84
N THR A 167 3.03 -1.01 21.55
CA THR A 167 3.98 -0.46 20.56
C THR A 167 3.30 -0.19 19.22
N GLU A 168 2.44 -1.11 18.77
CA GLU A 168 1.66 -0.99 17.54
C GLU A 168 0.78 0.27 17.52
N LEU A 169 0.10 0.60 18.63
CA LEU A 169 -0.71 1.80 18.73
C LEU A 169 0.15 3.08 18.70
N ILE A 170 1.29 3.08 19.39
CA ILE A 170 2.23 4.22 19.40
C ILE A 170 2.80 4.46 18.00
N GLU A 171 3.23 3.40 17.32
CA GLU A 171 3.73 3.45 15.95
C GLU A 171 2.62 3.90 14.99
N SER A 172 1.39 3.41 15.16
CA SER A 172 0.21 3.85 14.40
C SER A 172 -0.02 5.36 14.54
N GLN A 173 0.04 5.89 15.76
CA GLN A 173 -0.17 7.31 16.03
C GLN A 173 0.90 8.18 15.39
N GLN A 174 2.16 7.72 15.37
CA GLN A 174 3.24 8.42 14.69
C GLN A 174 3.10 8.39 13.16
N MET A 175 2.69 7.25 12.59
CA MET A 175 2.43 7.11 11.16
C MET A 175 1.25 7.99 10.72
N LEU A 176 0.18 7.99 11.51
CA LEU A 176 -0.97 8.87 11.33
C LEU A 176 -0.55 10.34 11.34
N LYS A 177 0.24 10.77 12.33
CA LYS A 177 0.73 12.16 12.38
C LYS A 177 1.49 12.54 11.10
N ARG A 178 2.39 11.67 10.62
CA ARG A 178 3.11 11.90 9.36
C ARG A 178 2.17 11.97 8.15
N LEU A 179 1.12 11.15 8.12
CA LEU A 179 0.09 11.22 7.09
C LEU A 179 -0.65 12.56 7.10
N TYR A 180 -0.97 13.08 8.29
CA TYR A 180 -1.57 14.41 8.43
C TYR A 180 -0.64 15.51 7.92
N ASP A 181 0.64 15.48 8.33
CA ASP A 181 1.64 16.48 7.93
C ASP A 181 1.81 16.49 6.40
N GLU A 182 1.94 15.32 5.76
CA GLU A 182 2.06 15.18 4.30
C GLU A 182 0.84 15.72 3.55
N LEU A 183 -0.37 15.39 4.00
CA LEU A 183 -1.61 15.89 3.42
C LEU A 183 -1.76 17.41 3.61
N SER A 184 -1.32 17.93 4.76
CA SER A 184 -1.38 19.35 5.11
C SER A 184 -0.43 20.16 4.23
N ASP A 185 0.80 19.69 4.03
CA ASP A 185 1.79 20.40 3.22
C ASP A 185 1.35 20.47 1.75
N ARG A 186 0.80 19.39 1.19
CA ARG A 186 0.22 19.42 -0.17
C ARG A 186 -0.98 20.35 -0.31
N SER A 187 -1.79 20.51 0.73
CA SER A 187 -2.92 21.45 0.72
C SER A 187 -2.49 22.92 0.67
N ARG A 188 -1.24 23.22 1.04
CA ARG A 188 -0.66 24.57 0.99
C ARG A 188 -0.04 24.90 -0.37
N GLU A 189 0.16 23.90 -1.23
CA GLU A 189 0.71 24.06 -2.59
C GLU A 189 -0.36 24.35 -3.65
N ILE A 190 -1.64 24.38 -3.26
CA ILE A 190 -2.82 24.63 -4.11
C ILE A 190 -3.44 25.98 -3.73
#